data_AF-H1KMY5-F1
#
_entry.id   AF-H1KMY5-F1
#
_cell.length_a   1.000
_cell.length_b   1.000
_cell.length_c   1.000
_cell.angle_alpha   90.00
_cell.angle_beta   90.00
_cell.angle_gamma   90.00
#
_symmetry.space_group_name_H-M   'P 1'
#
loop_
_entity.id
_entity.type
_entity.pdbx_description
1 polymer ?
#
loop_
_entity_poly.entity_id
_entity_poly.type
_entity_poly.pdbx_seq_one_letter_code
_entity_poly.pdbx_strand_id
1 'polypeptide(L)'
;MIPIVFHPAYEAELPEGHRFPMRKYGRLAEILRARGLVPDGFVTPEPADAALLSGAHDPAYVAAVLAAQVPRVIERAIGLPVTEAVAAR
;
A
#
# COMPACT_ATOMS: atom_id res chain seq x y z
N MET A 1 -11.77 -6.32 -21.71
CA MET A 1 -11.08 -7.19 -20.74
C MET A 1 -11.35 -6.63 -19.34
N ILE A 2 -11.32 -7.43 -18.29
CA ILE A 2 -11.47 -6.91 -16.91
C ILE A 2 -10.17 -6.19 -16.53
N PRO A 3 -10.21 -4.94 -16.04
CA PRO A 3 -9.01 -4.24 -15.61
C PRO A 3 -8.36 -4.93 -14.41
N ILE A 4 -7.04 -5.10 -14.46
CA ILE A 4 -6.24 -5.59 -13.33
C ILE A 4 -5.43 -4.41 -12.80
N VAL A 5 -5.60 -4.11 -11.51
CA VAL A 5 -4.98 -2.96 -10.86
C VAL A 5 -3.69 -3.37 -10.16
N PHE A 6 -2.60 -2.66 -10.41
CA PHE A 6 -1.32 -2.87 -9.74
C PHE A 6 -0.50 -1.58 -9.67
N HIS A 7 0.17 -1.37 -8.54
CA HIS A 7 1.14 -0.29 -8.35
C HIS A 7 2.46 -0.88 -7.80
N PRO A 8 3.65 -0.46 -8.30
CA PRO A 8 4.94 -0.94 -7.77
C PRO A 8 5.11 -0.74 -6.26
N ALA A 9 4.56 0.35 -5.71
CA ALA A 9 4.58 0.65 -4.26
C ALA A 9 3.82 -0.35 -3.38
N TYR A 10 3.06 -1.30 -3.96
CA TYR A 10 2.48 -2.42 -3.20
C TYR A 10 3.55 -3.39 -2.69
N GLU A 11 4.79 -3.29 -3.20
CA GLU A 11 5.96 -3.94 -2.65
C GLU A 11 6.81 -2.90 -1.92
N ALA A 12 7.00 -3.09 -0.61
CA ALA A 12 7.89 -2.28 0.21
C ALA A 12 9.20 -3.04 0.44
N GLU A 13 10.33 -2.33 0.37
CA GLU A 13 11.60 -2.85 0.84
C GLU A 13 11.53 -3.04 2.35
N LEU A 14 11.59 -4.31 2.78
CA LEU A 14 11.65 -4.66 4.18
C LEU A 14 13.03 -5.21 4.52
N PRO A 15 13.50 -5.05 5.78
CA PRO A 15 14.77 -5.60 6.21
C PRO A 15 14.89 -7.09 5.91
N GLU A 16 16.12 -7.54 5.68
CA GLU A 16 16.44 -8.94 5.47
C GLU A 16 15.93 -9.80 6.66
N GLY A 17 15.29 -10.94 6.37
CA GLY A 17 14.69 -11.81 7.38
C GLY A 17 13.28 -11.40 7.87
N HIS A 18 12.66 -10.37 7.28
CA HIS A 18 11.28 -10.02 7.61
C HIS A 18 10.29 -11.15 7.24
N ARG A 19 9.37 -11.50 8.16
CA ARG A 19 8.43 -12.62 7.99
C ARG A 19 7.24 -12.32 7.08
N PHE A 20 6.91 -11.06 6.86
CA PHE A 20 5.79 -10.68 5.99
C PHE A 20 6.16 -10.85 4.52
N PRO A 21 5.39 -11.60 3.73
CA PRO A 21 5.70 -11.88 2.33
C PRO A 21 5.34 -10.70 1.43
N MET A 22 6.01 -9.55 1.57
CA MET A 22 5.75 -8.33 0.77
C MET A 22 5.86 -8.59 -0.73
N ARG A 23 6.82 -9.43 -1.14
CA ARG A 23 7.05 -9.79 -2.53
C ARG A 23 5.86 -10.44 -3.23
N LYS A 24 4.83 -10.89 -2.49
CA LYS A 24 3.69 -11.60 -3.08
C LYS A 24 2.95 -10.75 -4.12
N TYR A 25 2.86 -9.44 -3.92
CA TYR A 25 2.13 -8.55 -4.83
C TYR A 25 2.90 -8.33 -6.14
N GLY A 26 4.19 -7.96 -6.06
CA GLY A 26 5.05 -7.86 -7.24
C GLY A 26 5.19 -9.19 -7.97
N ARG A 27 5.37 -10.30 -7.23
CA ARG A 27 5.46 -11.63 -7.84
C ARG A 27 4.18 -12.04 -8.57
N LEU A 28 3.00 -11.70 -8.04
CA LEU A 28 1.74 -11.93 -8.74
C LEU A 28 1.69 -11.13 -10.04
N ALA A 29 2.07 -9.85 -10.02
CA ALA A 29 2.11 -9.00 -11.20
C ALA A 29 3.05 -9.55 -12.29
N GLU A 30 4.25 -10.03 -11.90
CA GLU A 30 5.18 -10.71 -12.81
C GLU A 30 4.55 -11.94 -13.48
N ILE A 31 3.88 -12.80 -12.70
CA ILE A 31 3.23 -14.01 -13.20
C ILE A 31 2.10 -13.67 -14.17
N LEU A 32 1.27 -12.66 -13.86
CA LEU A 32 0.19 -12.23 -14.73
C LEU A 32 0.70 -11.71 -16.07
N ARG A 33 1.79 -10.94 -16.07
CA ARG A 33 2.45 -10.46 -17.29
C ARG A 33 3.04 -11.62 -18.10
N ALA A 34 3.75 -12.54 -17.45
CA ALA A 34 4.35 -13.70 -18.11
C ALA A 34 3.30 -14.65 -18.74
N ARG A 35 2.10 -14.71 -18.17
CA ARG A 35 0.96 -15.49 -18.71
C ARG A 35 0.16 -14.75 -19.79
N GLY A 36 0.52 -13.52 -20.14
CA GLY A 36 -0.21 -12.71 -21.12
C GLY A 36 -1.60 -12.29 -20.66
N LEU A 37 -1.87 -12.26 -19.34
CA LEU A 37 -3.18 -11.93 -18.77
C LEU A 37 -3.41 -10.41 -18.61
N VAL A 38 -2.40 -9.60 -18.94
CA VAL A 38 -2.45 -8.13 -18.94
C VAL A 38 -1.88 -7.58 -20.26
N PRO A 39 -2.49 -7.88 -21.41
CA PRO A 39 -1.96 -7.48 -22.72
C PRO A 39 -1.94 -5.96 -22.91
N ASP A 40 -2.88 -5.24 -22.29
CA ASP A 40 -2.93 -3.77 -22.28
C ASP A 40 -2.15 -3.16 -21.10
N GLY A 41 -1.46 -3.99 -20.32
CA GLY A 41 -0.81 -3.60 -19.08
C GLY A 41 -1.74 -3.58 -17.87
N PHE A 42 -1.23 -3.02 -16.77
CA PHE A 42 -1.97 -2.83 -15.52
C PHE A 42 -2.60 -1.44 -15.47
N VAL A 43 -3.75 -1.33 -14.82
CA VAL A 43 -4.26 -0.04 -14.38
C VAL A 43 -3.50 0.37 -13.12
N THR A 44 -2.90 1.55 -13.13
CA THR A 44 -2.18 2.10 -11.98
C THR A 44 -3.08 3.08 -11.23
N PRO A 45 -3.44 2.81 -9.96
CA PRO A 45 -4.31 3.68 -9.19
C PRO A 45 -3.56 4.91 -8.66
N GLU A 46 -4.32 5.95 -8.36
CA GLU A 46 -3.83 7.12 -7.62
C GLU A 46 -4.13 6.96 -6.12
N PRO A 47 -3.37 7.64 -5.23
CA PRO A 47 -3.67 7.66 -3.80
C PRO A 47 -5.09 8.16 -3.52
N ALA A 48 -5.74 7.57 -2.53
CA ALA A 48 -7.03 8.04 -2.03
C ALA A 48 -6.87 9.43 -1.38
N ASP A 49 -7.83 10.33 -1.63
CA ASP A 49 -7.85 11.62 -0.96
C ASP A 49 -8.31 11.50 0.52
N ALA A 50 -8.00 12.52 1.31
CA ALA A 50 -8.30 12.53 2.74
C ALA A 50 -9.82 12.47 3.02
N ALA A 51 -10.66 12.99 2.12
CA ALA A 51 -12.12 12.98 2.29
C ALA A 51 -12.68 11.56 2.14
N LEU A 52 -12.20 10.82 1.13
CA LEU A 52 -12.53 9.42 0.90
C LEU A 52 -12.09 8.55 2.09
N LEU A 53 -10.86 8.73 2.56
CA LEU A 53 -10.34 8.00 3.73
C LEU A 53 -11.16 8.29 4.99
N SER A 54 -11.55 9.55 5.20
CA SER A 54 -12.37 9.98 6.34
C SER A 54 -13.81 9.47 6.29
N GLY A 55 -14.25 8.89 5.16
CA GLY A 55 -15.54 8.21 5.06
C GLY A 55 -15.62 6.92 5.88
N ALA A 56 -14.47 6.31 6.21
CA ALA A 56 -14.37 5.07 6.98
C ALA A 56 -13.54 5.20 8.28
N HIS A 57 -12.72 6.25 8.39
CA HIS A 57 -11.77 6.44 9.48
C HIS A 57 -11.96 7.79 10.18
N ASP A 58 -11.49 7.88 11.42
CA ASP A 58 -11.47 9.14 12.15
C ASP A 58 -10.59 10.18 11.41
N PRO A 59 -11.09 11.39 11.12
CA PRO A 59 -10.33 12.40 10.37
C PRO A 59 -9.00 12.81 11.02
N ALA A 60 -8.91 12.81 12.35
CA ALA A 60 -7.66 13.12 13.05
C ALA A 60 -6.63 12.00 12.85
N TYR A 61 -7.08 10.74 12.83
CA TYR A 61 -6.21 9.62 12.48
C TYR A 61 -5.75 9.68 11.02
N VAL A 62 -6.65 9.98 10.08
CA VAL A 62 -6.31 10.18 8.66
C VAL A 62 -5.24 11.26 8.50
N ALA A 63 -5.44 12.43 9.12
CA ALA A 63 -4.46 13.50 9.08
C ALA A 63 -3.11 13.09 9.67
N ALA A 64 -3.10 12.35 10.79
CA ALA A 64 -1.87 11.87 11.42
C ALA A 64 -1.13 10.85 10.55
N VAL A 65 -1.84 9.94 9.86
CA VAL A 65 -1.24 8.99 8.91
C VAL A 65 -0.63 9.73 7.73
N LEU A 66 -1.39 10.62 7.08
CA LEU A 66 -0.92 11.36 5.91
C LEU A 66 0.27 12.28 6.22
N ALA A 67 0.37 12.77 7.46
CA ALA A 67 1.51 13.56 7.94
C ALA A 67 2.67 12.71 8.49
N ALA A 68 2.57 11.38 8.50
CA ALA A 68 3.51 10.46 9.17
C ALA A 68 3.79 10.84 10.65
N GLN A 69 2.75 11.29 11.36
CA GLN A 69 2.77 11.76 12.75
C GLN A 69 1.87 10.92 13.65
N VAL A 70 1.67 9.65 13.31
CA VAL A 70 0.89 8.73 14.14
C VAL A 70 1.57 8.56 15.49
N PRO A 71 0.87 8.79 16.63
CA PRO A 71 1.46 8.61 17.94
C PRO A 71 2.02 7.19 18.12
N ARG A 72 3.21 7.08 18.70
CA ARG A 72 3.92 5.79 18.90
C ARG A 72 3.10 4.72 19.62
N VAL A 73 2.18 5.12 20.51
CA VAL A 73 1.25 4.19 21.18
C VAL A 73 0.33 3.50 20.17
N ILE A 74 -0.15 4.22 19.15
CA ILE A 74 -0.99 3.68 18.08
C ILE A 74 -0.16 2.81 17.15
N GLU A 75 1.03 3.26 16.73
CA GLU A 75 1.95 2.45 15.89
C GLU A 75 2.26 1.09 16.52
N ARG A 76 2.51 1.07 17.85
CA ARG A 76 2.73 -0.17 18.60
C ARG A 76 1.47 -1.04 18.66
N ALA A 77 0.29 -0.44 18.79
CA ALA A 77 -0.97 -1.16 18.82
C ALA A 77 -1.29 -1.82 17.47
N ILE A 78 -1.01 -1.13 16.35
CA ILE A 78 -1.21 -1.68 14.99
C ILE A 78 -0.04 -2.54 14.51
N GLY A 79 1.07 -2.55 15.25
CA GLY A 79 2.27 -3.34 14.92
C GLY A 79 3.02 -2.83 13.69
N LEU A 80 2.81 -1.58 13.29
CA LEU A 80 3.39 -0.99 12.09
C LEU A 80 3.83 0.46 12.37
N PRO A 81 5.14 0.76 12.26
CA PRO A 81 5.62 2.13 12.23
C PRO A 81 5.09 2.84 10.99
N VAL A 82 4.50 4.02 11.14
CA VAL A 82 3.89 4.80 10.06
C VAL A 82 4.89 5.86 9.60
N THR A 83 5.87 5.43 8.81
CA THR A 83 6.83 6.33 8.14
C THR A 83 6.20 7.00 6.92
N GLU A 84 6.85 8.01 6.34
CA GLU A 84 6.40 8.64 5.08
C GLU A 84 6.21 7.61 3.96
N ALA A 85 7.12 6.64 3.85
CA ALA A 85 7.01 5.55 2.88
C ALA A 85 5.81 4.61 3.15
N VAL A 86 5.31 4.58 4.39
CA VAL A 86 4.11 3.84 4.81
C VAL A 86 2.85 4.68 4.61
N ALA A 87 2.94 5.99 4.74
CA ALA A 87 1.83 6.90 4.46
C ALA A 87 1.56 7.05 2.95
N ALA A 88 2.60 6.94 2.12
CA ALA A 88 2.52 7.14 0.67
C ALA A 88 2.04 5.92 -0.15
N ARG A 89 1.59 4.83 0.51
CA ARG A 89 1.23 3.56 -0.15
C ARG A 89 -0.23 3.17 0.05
#